data_AF-A0A3N1D3P7-F1
#
_entry.id   AF-A0A3N1D3P7-F1
#
_cell.length_a   1.000
_cell.length_b   1.000
_cell.length_c   1.000
_cell.angle_alpha   90.00
_cell.angle_beta   90.00
_cell.angle_gamma   90.00
#
_symmetry.space_group_name_H-M   'P 1'
#
loop_
_entity.id
_entity.type
_entity.pdbx_description
1 polymer ?
#
loop_
_entity_poly.entity_id
_entity_poly.type
_entity_poly.pdbx_seq_one_letter_code
_entity_poly.pdbx_strand_id
1 'polypeptide(L)'
;MTPRQPWRVDLPRWPHLLVTGEDVTPEQANDILLRTAPDHLWARDWRAVQAVAEVFGVPCGPARVDDAGFLAVLADLDHLPLEFLTNERILSTHPIGPHGWCDWNGAIGCDFHAIGPDPSLAALTAETDAIAAAWPFLHLDLQLCTASPDGTYLPLAHWSLRGGRAAMAEPEGLLTEPYGPWRPGHYEDDVPYVAMGVTVDRLAEALAQVRARP
;
A
#
# COMPACT_ATOMS: atom_id res chain seq x y z
N MET A 1 28.27 -17.95 18.38
CA MET A 1 27.34 -16.79 18.39
C MET A 1 26.04 -17.25 18.98
N THR A 2 25.64 -16.70 20.13
CA THR A 2 24.32 -16.94 20.70
C THR A 2 23.30 -16.28 19.77
N PRO A 3 22.26 -16.99 19.30
CA PRO A 3 21.19 -16.33 18.56
C PRO A 3 20.61 -15.22 19.45
N ARG A 4 20.69 -13.96 18.99
CA ARG A 4 20.03 -12.85 19.66
C ARG A 4 18.56 -13.24 19.84
N GLN A 5 18.04 -13.13 21.06
CA GLN A 5 16.62 -13.33 21.29
C GLN A 5 15.84 -12.40 20.35
N PRO A 6 14.75 -12.89 19.72
CA PRO A 6 13.90 -12.03 18.92
C PRO A 6 13.40 -10.90 19.82
N TRP A 7 13.76 -9.69 19.44
CA TRP A 7 13.32 -8.45 20.05
C TRP A 7 11.79 -8.46 20.14
N ARG A 8 11.25 -8.34 21.37
CA ARG A 8 9.81 -8.35 21.67
C ARG A 8 9.36 -6.93 21.91
N VAL A 9 8.51 -6.42 21.04
CA VAL A 9 7.84 -5.14 21.24
C VAL A 9 6.34 -5.34 21.12
N ASP A 10 5.64 -4.80 22.12
CA ASP A 10 4.19 -4.69 22.10
C ASP A 10 3.83 -3.54 21.13
N LEU A 11 3.09 -3.87 20.08
CA LEU A 11 2.67 -2.88 19.10
C LEU A 11 1.48 -2.07 19.64
N PRO A 12 1.44 -0.75 19.40
CA PRO A 12 0.25 0.03 19.72
C PRO A 12 -0.91 -0.40 18.84
N ARG A 13 -2.13 -0.03 19.22
CA ARG A 13 -3.33 -0.35 18.44
C ARG A 13 -3.27 0.21 17.01
N TRP A 14 -2.73 1.41 16.82
CA TRP A 14 -2.67 2.09 15.51
C TRP A 14 -1.25 2.56 15.25
N PRO A 15 -0.32 1.65 14.90
CA PRO A 15 1.02 2.06 14.53
C PRO A 15 0.99 2.73 13.16
N HIS A 16 2.02 3.53 12.91
CA HIS A 16 2.19 4.29 11.68
C HIS A 16 3.29 3.68 10.83
N LEU A 17 3.12 3.75 9.52
CA LEU A 17 4.07 3.23 8.55
C LEU A 17 4.90 4.34 7.92
N LEU A 18 6.21 4.15 7.94
CA LEU A 18 7.19 4.96 7.23
C LEU A 18 7.84 4.09 6.16
N VAL A 19 7.84 4.52 4.91
CA VAL A 19 8.52 3.83 3.81
C VAL A 19 9.42 4.79 3.07
N THR A 20 10.63 4.33 2.73
CA THR A 20 11.58 5.01 1.85
C THR A 20 12.16 3.99 0.88
N GLY A 21 12.30 4.30 -0.40
CA GLY A 21 12.88 3.37 -1.36
C GLY A 21 13.41 4.01 -2.63
N GLU A 22 13.97 3.19 -3.50
CA GLU A 22 14.30 3.57 -4.88
C GLU A 22 13.02 3.62 -5.71
N ASP A 23 12.90 4.64 -6.57
CA ASP A 23 11.79 4.74 -7.51
C ASP A 23 11.79 3.54 -8.48
N VAL A 24 10.59 3.12 -8.87
CA VAL A 24 10.34 2.09 -9.88
C VAL A 24 9.81 2.72 -11.16
N THR A 25 9.76 1.97 -12.26
CA THR A 25 9.13 2.49 -13.48
C THR A 25 7.59 2.57 -13.32
N PRO A 26 6.89 3.43 -14.09
CA PRO A 26 5.43 3.46 -14.08
C PRO A 26 4.77 2.11 -14.38
N GLU A 27 5.38 1.27 -15.23
CA GLU A 27 4.89 -0.08 -15.54
C GLU A 27 5.02 -1.03 -14.35
N GLN A 28 6.12 -0.91 -13.59
CA GLN A 28 6.32 -1.65 -12.34
C GLN A 28 5.35 -1.17 -11.26
N ALA A 29 5.11 0.14 -11.18
CA ALA A 29 4.14 0.75 -10.29
C ALA A 29 2.72 0.23 -10.56
N ASN A 30 2.32 0.11 -11.84
CA ASN A 30 1.03 -0.47 -12.21
C ASN A 30 0.86 -1.89 -11.67
N ASP A 31 1.89 -2.73 -11.78
CA ASP A 31 1.87 -4.09 -11.25
C ASP A 31 1.74 -4.10 -9.73
N ILE A 32 2.54 -3.28 -9.04
CA ILE A 32 2.51 -3.15 -7.57
C ILE A 32 1.12 -2.69 -7.11
N LEU A 33 0.59 -1.60 -7.66
CA LEU A 33 -0.64 -0.98 -7.22
C LEU A 33 -1.86 -1.87 -7.44
N LEU A 34 -1.94 -2.56 -8.58
CA LEU A 34 -3.06 -3.47 -8.86
C LEU A 34 -3.01 -4.73 -7.99
N ARG A 35 -1.81 -5.24 -7.69
CA ARG A 35 -1.64 -6.48 -6.90
C ARG A 35 -1.60 -6.26 -5.39
N THR A 36 -1.49 -5.02 -4.94
CA THR A 36 -1.55 -4.66 -3.51
C THR A 36 -2.77 -3.79 -3.17
N ALA A 37 -3.71 -3.65 -4.10
CA ALA A 37 -4.98 -2.97 -3.85
C ALA A 37 -5.75 -3.66 -2.72
N PRO A 38 -6.61 -2.94 -1.98
CA PRO A 38 -7.57 -3.58 -1.09
C PRO A 38 -8.42 -4.62 -1.83
N ASP A 39 -8.82 -5.67 -1.12
CA ASP A 39 -9.64 -6.76 -1.63
C ASP A 39 -11.14 -6.42 -1.77
N HIS A 40 -11.49 -5.14 -1.59
CA HIS A 40 -12.85 -4.63 -1.64
C HIS A 40 -12.90 -3.27 -2.34
N LEU A 41 -14.02 -3.00 -3.03
CA LEU A 41 -14.30 -1.71 -3.64
C LEU A 41 -15.29 -0.93 -2.77
N TRP A 42 -14.76 -0.04 -1.93
CA TRP A 42 -15.58 0.85 -1.12
C TRP A 42 -15.01 2.27 -1.11
N ALA A 43 -15.89 3.25 -1.23
CA ALA A 43 -15.59 4.65 -0.98
C ALA A 43 -16.89 5.38 -0.64
N ARG A 44 -16.78 6.55 -0.01
CA ARG A 44 -17.94 7.42 0.23
C ARG A 44 -18.55 7.93 -1.08
N ASP A 45 -17.72 8.10 -2.11
CA ASP A 45 -18.17 8.50 -3.44
C ASP A 45 -18.55 7.27 -4.27
N TRP A 46 -19.85 6.97 -4.32
CA TRP A 46 -20.34 5.82 -5.08
C TRP A 46 -20.08 5.91 -6.59
N ARG A 47 -19.90 7.12 -7.15
CA ARG A 47 -19.57 7.27 -8.58
C ARG A 47 -18.15 6.82 -8.88
N ALA A 48 -17.22 7.09 -7.96
CA ALA A 48 -15.86 6.57 -8.02
C ALA A 48 -15.87 5.03 -7.97
N VAL A 49 -16.65 4.44 -7.05
CA VAL A 49 -16.81 2.98 -6.95
C VAL A 49 -17.32 2.40 -8.28
N GLN A 50 -18.36 3.00 -8.87
CA GLN A 50 -18.93 2.55 -10.14
C GLN A 50 -17.93 2.64 -11.29
N ALA A 51 -17.19 3.75 -11.40
CA ALA A 51 -16.19 3.93 -12.45
C ALA A 51 -15.04 2.91 -12.33
N VAL A 52 -14.55 2.65 -11.12
CA VAL A 52 -13.52 1.63 -10.88
C VAL A 52 -14.05 0.23 -11.20
N ALA A 53 -15.27 -0.11 -10.74
CA ALA A 53 -15.89 -1.40 -11.03
C ALA A 53 -16.08 -1.64 -12.53
N GLU A 54 -16.46 -0.60 -13.29
CA GLU A 54 -16.59 -0.66 -14.75
C GLU A 54 -15.25 -1.00 -15.42
N VAL A 55 -14.14 -0.36 -14.99
CA VAL A 55 -12.80 -0.67 -15.52
C VAL A 55 -12.40 -2.12 -15.25
N PHE A 56 -12.69 -2.64 -14.06
CA PHE A 56 -12.43 -4.04 -13.73
C PHE A 56 -13.37 -5.03 -14.43
N GLY A 57 -14.46 -4.54 -15.04
CA GLY A 57 -15.50 -5.38 -15.64
C GLY A 57 -16.37 -6.08 -14.59
N VAL A 58 -16.49 -5.51 -13.39
CA VAL A 58 -17.24 -6.08 -12.27
C VAL A 58 -18.65 -5.47 -12.24
N PRO A 59 -19.72 -6.30 -12.18
CA PRO A 59 -21.07 -5.80 -12.01
C PRO A 59 -21.20 -4.91 -10.76
N CYS A 60 -21.65 -3.67 -10.95
CA CYS A 60 -21.87 -2.71 -9.88
C CYS A 60 -23.31 -2.19 -9.92
N GLY A 61 -24.05 -2.44 -8.85
CA GLY A 61 -25.40 -1.90 -8.66
C GLY A 61 -25.40 -0.45 -8.16
N PRO A 62 -26.56 0.07 -7.75
CA PRO A 62 -26.67 1.42 -7.18
C PRO A 62 -26.17 1.55 -5.73
N ALA A 63 -25.87 0.44 -5.06
CA ALA A 63 -25.40 0.46 -3.66
C ALA A 63 -24.50 -0.73 -3.28
N ARG A 64 -24.10 -1.56 -4.26
CA ARG A 64 -23.29 -2.75 -4.01
C ARG A 64 -22.46 -3.14 -5.23
N VAL A 65 -21.21 -3.52 -5.00
CA VAL A 65 -20.33 -4.19 -5.96
C VAL A 65 -20.51 -5.70 -5.81
N ASP A 66 -20.38 -6.44 -6.90
CA ASP A 66 -20.22 -7.89 -6.83
C ASP A 66 -18.84 -8.26 -6.26
N ASP A 67 -18.76 -8.37 -4.93
CA ASP A 67 -17.52 -8.65 -4.19
C ASP A 67 -16.83 -9.94 -4.69
N ALA A 68 -17.62 -10.97 -5.01
CA ALA A 68 -17.10 -12.24 -5.51
C ALA A 68 -16.50 -12.08 -6.92
N GLY A 69 -17.17 -11.30 -7.77
CA GLY A 69 -16.65 -10.92 -9.09
C GLY A 69 -15.36 -10.11 -8.99
N PHE A 70 -15.26 -9.17 -8.05
CA PHE A 70 -14.03 -8.39 -7.85
C PHE A 70 -12.87 -9.25 -7.35
N LEU A 71 -13.10 -10.12 -6.36
CA LEU A 71 -12.08 -11.06 -5.88
C LEU A 71 -11.59 -12.01 -6.99
N ALA A 72 -12.48 -12.44 -7.89
CA ALA A 72 -12.08 -13.24 -9.05
C ALA A 72 -11.15 -12.45 -9.99
N VAL A 73 -11.46 -11.18 -10.25
CA VAL A 73 -10.59 -10.31 -11.06
C VAL A 73 -9.24 -10.08 -10.38
N LEU A 74 -9.20 -9.88 -9.05
CA LEU A 74 -7.94 -9.75 -8.32
C LEU A 74 -7.11 -11.04 -8.36
N ALA A 75 -7.74 -12.20 -8.25
CA ALA A 75 -7.05 -13.48 -8.39
C ALA A 75 -6.41 -13.64 -9.76
N ASP A 76 -7.07 -13.22 -10.84
CA ASP A 76 -6.53 -13.22 -12.21
C ASP A 76 -5.32 -12.28 -12.38
N LEU A 77 -5.09 -11.35 -11.46
CA LEU A 77 -3.96 -10.41 -11.46
C LEU A 77 -2.80 -10.88 -10.57
N ASP A 78 -2.86 -12.07 -9.97
CA ASP A 78 -1.93 -12.52 -8.92
C ASP A 78 -1.85 -11.54 -7.75
N HIS A 79 -3.01 -11.09 -7.28
CA HIS A 79 -3.16 -10.22 -6.11
C HIS A 79 -2.49 -10.83 -4.86
N LEU A 80 -1.83 -9.96 -4.09
CA LEU A 80 -1.28 -10.27 -2.79
C LEU A 80 -2.32 -9.91 -1.72
N PRO A 81 -2.81 -10.87 -0.92
CA PRO A 81 -3.80 -10.63 0.12
C PRO A 81 -3.13 -9.96 1.34
N LEU A 82 -2.88 -8.66 1.22
CA LEU A 82 -2.32 -7.82 2.27
C LEU A 82 -3.44 -7.23 3.12
N GLU A 83 -3.25 -7.19 4.44
CA GLU A 83 -4.15 -6.55 5.41
C GLU A 83 -3.60 -5.18 5.83
N PHE A 84 -2.29 -5.07 6.04
CA PHE A 84 -1.67 -3.88 6.63
C PHE A 84 -0.87 -3.05 5.62
N LEU A 85 -0.25 -3.70 4.62
CA LEU A 85 0.68 -3.07 3.68
C LEU A 85 0.07 -2.86 2.28
N THR A 86 -1.25 -2.63 2.21
CA THR A 86 -1.97 -2.34 0.96
C THR A 86 -1.62 -0.97 0.36
N ASN A 87 -1.89 -0.79 -0.93
CA ASN A 87 -1.91 0.51 -1.59
C ASN A 87 -3.36 0.92 -1.93
N GLU A 88 -3.94 1.83 -1.16
CA GLU A 88 -5.24 2.48 -1.44
C GLU A 88 -5.12 3.63 -2.46
N ARG A 89 -4.44 3.38 -3.59
CA ARG A 89 -4.21 4.40 -4.64
C ARG A 89 -5.17 4.33 -5.82
N ILE A 90 -5.92 3.24 -5.94
CA ILE A 90 -6.98 3.10 -6.96
C ILE A 90 -8.25 3.78 -6.45
N LEU A 91 -8.69 3.34 -5.28
CA LEU A 91 -9.89 3.79 -4.59
C LEU A 91 -9.61 3.74 -3.09
N SER A 92 -9.84 4.85 -2.40
CA SER A 92 -9.55 4.97 -0.97
C SER A 92 -10.82 5.08 -0.15
N THR A 93 -10.80 4.36 0.97
CA THR A 93 -11.81 4.43 2.02
C THR A 93 -11.54 5.61 2.97
N HIS A 94 -10.32 6.13 2.94
CA HIS A 94 -9.79 7.05 3.93
C HIS A 94 -10.31 8.49 3.72
N PRO A 95 -10.73 9.21 4.79
CA PRO A 95 -11.27 10.56 4.67
C PRO A 95 -10.30 11.60 4.07
N ILE A 96 -9.00 11.32 4.14
CA ILE A 96 -7.92 12.22 3.67
C ILE A 96 -7.54 11.92 2.20
N GLY A 97 -8.13 10.88 1.63
CA GLY A 97 -7.93 10.48 0.24
C GLY A 97 -7.00 9.27 0.07
N PRO A 98 -6.60 8.99 -1.18
CA PRO A 98 -5.67 7.92 -1.55
C PRO A 98 -4.38 7.91 -0.76
N HIS A 99 -3.97 6.72 -0.30
CA HIS A 99 -2.74 6.50 0.44
C HIS A 99 -2.10 5.17 0.04
N GLY A 100 -0.86 4.96 0.46
CA GLY A 100 -0.04 3.81 0.06
C GLY A 100 1.43 4.21 -0.07
N TRP A 101 2.29 3.20 -0.13
CA TRP A 101 3.74 3.32 -0.18
C TRP A 101 4.32 3.34 -1.60
N CYS A 102 3.50 3.10 -2.63
CA CYS A 102 3.81 3.32 -4.04
C CYS A 102 2.83 4.33 -4.63
N ASP A 103 3.26 5.13 -5.62
CA ASP A 103 2.36 5.95 -6.44
C ASP A 103 2.38 5.55 -7.93
N TRP A 104 1.52 6.15 -8.74
CA TRP A 104 1.35 5.81 -10.17
C TRP A 104 2.52 6.24 -11.06
N ASN A 105 3.41 7.10 -10.55
CA ASN A 105 4.65 7.52 -11.22
C ASN A 105 5.84 6.63 -10.85
N GLY A 106 5.65 5.73 -9.88
CA GLY A 106 6.68 4.82 -9.38
C GLY A 106 7.50 5.36 -8.23
N ALA A 107 7.10 6.47 -7.62
CA ALA A 107 7.75 6.91 -6.39
C ALA A 107 7.44 5.94 -5.24
N ILE A 108 8.48 5.50 -4.53
CA ILE A 108 8.36 4.60 -3.37
C ILE A 108 8.58 5.40 -2.09
N GLY A 109 7.50 5.56 -1.32
CA GLY A 109 7.56 6.15 0.00
C GLY A 109 6.19 6.50 0.58
N CYS A 110 6.13 6.62 1.91
CA CYS A 110 4.99 7.19 2.61
C CYS A 110 5.38 7.71 3.99
N ASP A 111 4.72 8.78 4.43
CA ASP A 111 4.98 9.42 5.71
C ASP A 111 3.87 9.13 6.72
N PHE A 112 4.16 8.22 7.65
CA PHE A 112 3.44 8.01 8.91
C PHE A 112 1.91 7.91 8.77
N HIS A 113 1.40 7.07 7.86
CA HIS A 113 -0.04 6.75 7.85
C HIS A 113 -0.30 5.53 8.75
N ALA A 114 -1.46 5.51 9.41
CA ALA A 114 -1.85 4.37 10.23
C ALA A 114 -2.21 3.17 9.35
N ILE A 115 -1.72 1.97 9.69
CA ILE A 115 -1.88 0.76 8.86
C ILE A 115 -3.02 -0.16 9.28
N GLY A 116 -3.85 0.27 10.23
CA GLY A 116 -4.92 -0.57 10.75
C GLY A 116 -4.79 -0.93 12.23
N PRO A 117 -5.82 -1.57 12.80
CA PRO A 117 -5.84 -1.94 14.20
C PRO A 117 -5.02 -3.20 14.49
N ASP A 118 -4.30 -3.18 15.61
CA ASP A 118 -3.74 -4.36 16.28
C ASP A 118 -2.87 -5.28 15.39
N PRO A 119 -1.94 -4.75 14.55
CA PRO A 119 -1.06 -5.61 13.76
C PRO A 119 -0.13 -6.41 14.67
N SER A 120 0.41 -7.50 14.13
CA SER A 120 1.51 -8.25 14.76
C SER A 120 2.77 -8.17 13.91
N LEU A 121 3.95 -8.22 14.56
CA LEU A 121 5.23 -8.30 13.83
C LEU A 121 5.29 -9.51 12.90
N ALA A 122 4.65 -10.62 13.27
CA ALA A 122 4.58 -11.82 12.45
C ALA A 122 3.76 -11.61 11.17
N ALA A 123 2.60 -10.96 11.26
CA ALA A 123 1.78 -10.62 10.10
C ALA A 123 2.49 -9.63 9.17
N LEU A 124 3.07 -8.56 9.71
CA LEU A 124 3.85 -7.59 8.93
C LEU A 124 5.08 -8.22 8.27
N THR A 125 5.75 -9.15 8.96
CA THR A 125 6.86 -9.91 8.36
C THR A 125 6.38 -10.79 7.22
N ALA A 126 5.25 -11.48 7.37
CA ALA A 126 4.69 -12.30 6.30
C ALA A 126 4.31 -11.48 5.07
N GLU A 127 3.72 -10.30 5.27
CA GLU A 127 3.37 -9.38 4.17
C GLU A 127 4.61 -8.79 3.48
N THR A 128 5.62 -8.36 4.25
CA THR A 128 6.89 -7.87 3.69
C THR A 128 7.63 -8.97 2.92
N ASP A 129 7.63 -10.21 3.40
CA ASP A 129 8.17 -11.36 2.68
C ASP A 129 7.42 -11.60 1.35
N ALA A 130 6.07 -11.52 1.36
CA ALA A 130 5.25 -11.66 0.16
C ALA A 130 5.53 -10.56 -0.87
N ILE A 131 5.62 -9.29 -0.43
CA ILE A 131 5.98 -8.14 -1.27
C ILE A 131 7.38 -8.34 -1.86
N ALA A 132 8.38 -8.68 -1.04
CA ALA A 132 9.74 -8.88 -1.51
C ALA A 132 9.81 -10.01 -2.55
N ALA A 133 9.15 -11.14 -2.29
CA ALA A 133 9.13 -12.27 -3.21
C ALA A 133 8.45 -11.94 -4.55
N ALA A 134 7.38 -11.13 -4.53
CA ALA A 134 6.65 -10.73 -5.72
C ALA A 134 7.47 -9.78 -6.63
N TRP A 135 8.29 -8.91 -6.04
CA TRP A 135 9.08 -7.91 -6.77
C TRP A 135 10.56 -7.93 -6.36
N PRO A 136 11.38 -8.85 -6.90
CA PRO A 136 12.81 -8.93 -6.54
C PRO A 136 13.64 -7.69 -6.88
N PHE A 137 13.15 -6.83 -7.78
CA PHE A 137 13.77 -5.55 -8.12
C PHE A 137 13.48 -4.44 -7.10
N LEU A 138 12.52 -4.64 -6.20
CA LEU A 138 12.08 -3.61 -5.26
C LEU A 138 13.12 -3.42 -4.16
N HIS A 139 13.58 -2.17 -4.01
CA HIS A 139 14.52 -1.76 -2.99
C HIS A 139 13.87 -0.72 -2.08
N LEU A 140 13.33 -1.16 -0.95
CA LEU A 140 12.74 -0.24 0.04
C LEU A 140 13.05 -0.63 1.47
N ASP A 141 12.99 0.36 2.35
CA ASP A 141 13.04 0.22 3.79
C ASP A 141 11.69 0.63 4.35
N LEU A 142 11.16 -0.21 5.22
CA LEU A 142 9.87 -0.08 5.86
C LEU A 142 10.08 -0.01 7.36
N GLN A 143 9.52 1.00 8.00
CA GLN A 143 9.60 1.18 9.44
C GLN A 143 8.22 1.37 10.03
N LEU A 144 7.94 0.57 11.05
CA LEU A 144 6.77 0.73 11.89
C LEU A 144 7.10 1.70 13.01
N CYS A 145 6.24 2.68 13.25
CA CYS A 145 6.44 3.74 14.23
C CYS A 145 5.23 3.88 15.16
N THR A 146 5.43 4.46 16.34
CA THR A 146 4.35 4.96 17.19
C THR A 146 4.49 6.46 17.37
N ALA A 147 3.38 7.18 17.40
CA ALA A 147 3.37 8.57 17.84
C ALA A 147 3.46 8.62 19.38
N SER A 148 4.30 9.49 19.91
CA SER A 148 4.36 9.84 21.32
C SER A 148 3.29 10.93 21.66
N PRO A 149 3.01 11.18 22.95
CA PRO A 149 2.15 12.29 23.36
C PRO A 149 2.67 13.69 22.98
N ASP A 150 3.97 13.85 22.76
CA ASP A 150 4.59 15.12 22.36
C ASP A 150 4.65 15.32 20.83
N GLY A 151 4.12 14.37 20.06
CA GLY A 151 4.07 14.42 18.60
C GLY A 151 5.33 13.92 17.91
N THR A 152 6.32 13.43 18.65
CA THR A 152 7.48 12.72 18.08
C THR A 152 7.10 11.29 17.68
N TYR A 153 7.82 10.73 16.71
CA TYR A 153 7.65 9.34 16.33
C TYR A 153 8.79 8.49 16.87
N LEU A 154 8.44 7.34 17.45
CA LEU A 154 9.39 6.35 17.92
C LEU A 154 9.37 5.15 16.98
N PRO A 155 10.52 4.76 16.41
CA PRO A 155 10.57 3.58 15.58
C PRO A 155 10.39 2.34 16.45
N LEU A 156 9.48 1.49 16.02
CA LEU A 156 9.23 0.18 16.60
C LEU A 156 10.08 -0.82 15.82
N ALA A 157 9.74 -1.17 14.59
CA ALA A 157 10.41 -2.23 13.84
C ALA A 157 10.88 -1.74 12.46
N HIS A 158 11.94 -2.33 11.91
CA HIS A 158 12.46 -2.01 10.57
C HIS A 158 12.60 -3.28 9.74
N TRP A 159 12.15 -3.23 8.49
CA TRP A 159 12.37 -4.22 7.45
C TRP A 159 13.11 -3.60 6.28
N SER A 160 14.11 -4.31 5.76
CA SER A 160 14.79 -3.95 4.51
C SER A 160 14.45 -5.00 3.45
N LEU A 161 13.89 -4.56 2.31
CA LEU A 161 13.50 -5.41 1.19
C LEU A 161 14.52 -5.23 0.07
N ARG A 162 15.27 -6.29 -0.26
CA ARG A 162 16.28 -6.27 -1.34
C ARG A 162 16.38 -7.65 -1.99
N GLY A 163 16.48 -7.70 -3.31
CA GLY A 163 16.79 -8.93 -4.05
C GLY A 163 15.82 -10.09 -3.79
N GLY A 164 14.54 -9.79 -3.62
CA GLY A 164 13.51 -10.81 -3.41
C GLY A 164 13.34 -11.27 -1.95
N ARG A 165 13.94 -10.57 -0.98
CA ARG A 165 13.92 -10.97 0.45
C ARG A 165 13.68 -9.77 1.34
N ALA A 166 12.94 -9.99 2.43
CA ALA A 166 12.86 -9.04 3.53
C ALA A 166 13.79 -9.47 4.68
N ALA A 167 14.36 -8.49 5.37
CA ALA A 167 15.14 -8.71 6.59
C ALA A 167 14.67 -7.75 7.67
N MET A 168 14.17 -8.29 8.78
CA MET A 168 13.77 -7.49 9.94
C MET A 168 14.96 -7.20 10.87
N ALA A 169 15.04 -5.98 11.37
CA ALA A 169 16.04 -5.52 12.33
C ALA A 169 15.42 -4.63 13.41
N GLU A 170 16.13 -4.50 14.53
CA GLU A 170 15.85 -3.45 15.53
C GLU A 170 16.21 -2.09 14.91
N PRO A 171 15.34 -1.08 15.01
CA PRO A 171 15.62 0.21 14.41
C PRO A 171 16.69 0.99 15.19
N GLU A 172 17.60 1.64 14.49
CA GLU A 172 18.63 2.50 15.09
C GLU A 172 18.17 3.97 15.23
N GLY A 173 17.05 4.33 14.60
CA GLY A 173 16.48 5.67 14.53
C GLY A 173 15.36 5.73 13.49
N LEU A 174 14.75 6.89 13.28
CA LEU A 174 13.78 7.07 12.19
C LEU A 174 14.48 6.98 10.83
N LEU A 175 13.86 6.34 9.84
CA LEU A 175 14.41 6.27 8.47
C LEU A 175 14.54 7.65 7.83
N THR A 176 13.55 8.50 8.07
CA THR A 176 13.55 9.91 7.68
C THR A 176 12.78 10.71 8.74
N GLU A 177 13.11 11.99 8.86
CA GLU A 177 12.27 12.92 9.60
C GLU A 177 10.87 12.95 8.99
N PRO A 178 9.81 13.06 9.80
CA PRO A 178 8.48 13.36 9.28
C PRO A 178 8.55 14.62 8.44
N TYR A 179 8.31 14.48 7.14
CA TYR A 179 7.91 15.63 6.35
C TYR A 179 6.70 16.23 7.07
N GLY A 180 6.67 17.56 7.22
CA GLY A 180 5.52 18.28 7.79
C GLY A 180 4.19 17.86 7.11
N PRO A 181 3.04 18.35 7.59
CA PRO A 181 1.71 17.78 7.33
C PRO A 181 1.61 17.22 5.91
N TRP A 182 1.45 15.89 5.85
CA TRP A 182 1.33 15.06 4.63
C TRP A 182 1.10 15.91 3.38
N ARG A 183 2.13 16.03 2.54
CA ARG A 183 1.89 16.57 1.20
C ARG A 183 1.03 15.52 0.51
N PRO A 184 -0.17 15.87 0.04
CA PRO A 184 -0.90 14.97 -0.82
C PRO A 184 0.04 14.58 -1.94
N GLY A 185 0.41 13.30 -1.99
CA GLY A 185 1.26 12.77 -3.06
C GLY A 185 0.62 13.24 -4.35
N HIS A 186 1.42 13.82 -5.24
CA HIS A 186 0.99 14.49 -6.47
C HIS A 186 -0.23 13.79 -7.07
N TYR A 187 -1.42 14.29 -6.77
CA TYR A 187 -2.61 13.85 -7.45
C TYR A 187 -2.41 14.26 -8.90
N GLU A 188 -2.78 13.41 -9.85
CA GLU A 188 -2.98 13.93 -11.20
C GLU A 188 -3.98 15.09 -11.08
N ASP A 189 -3.64 16.26 -11.61
CA ASP A 189 -4.40 17.51 -11.40
C ASP A 189 -5.86 17.43 -11.95
N ASP A 190 -6.26 16.28 -12.50
CA ASP A 190 -7.53 16.01 -13.17
C ASP A 190 -8.27 14.76 -12.64
N VAL A 191 -7.95 14.24 -11.45
CA VAL A 191 -8.71 13.09 -10.92
C VAL A 191 -10.16 13.51 -10.61
N PRO A 192 -11.18 12.87 -11.22
CA PRO A 192 -12.56 13.34 -11.15
C PRO A 192 -13.22 13.19 -9.77
N TYR A 193 -12.63 12.37 -8.90
CA TYR A 193 -13.18 12.06 -7.59
C TYR A 193 -12.09 12.08 -6.52
N VAL A 194 -12.37 12.71 -5.37
CA VAL A 194 -11.43 12.83 -4.23
C VAL A 194 -10.98 11.47 -3.69
N ALA A 195 -11.79 10.42 -3.90
CA ALA A 195 -11.50 9.06 -3.45
C ALA A 195 -10.61 8.27 -4.42
N MET A 196 -10.42 8.74 -5.66
CA MET A 196 -9.54 8.08 -6.63
C MET A 196 -8.15 8.71 -6.58
N GLY A 197 -7.11 7.88 -6.72
CA GLY A 197 -5.74 8.34 -6.86
C GLY A 197 -5.25 8.37 -8.31
N VAL A 198 -6.14 8.07 -9.26
CA VAL A 198 -5.84 7.86 -10.68
C VAL A 198 -7.05 8.21 -11.53
N THR A 199 -6.82 8.63 -12.78
CA THR A 199 -7.89 8.75 -13.76
C THR A 199 -8.42 7.38 -14.22
N VAL A 200 -9.65 7.33 -14.72
CA VAL A 200 -10.28 6.09 -15.24
C VAL A 200 -9.49 5.51 -16.41
N ASP A 201 -9.05 6.37 -17.33
CA ASP A 201 -8.28 5.97 -18.51
C ASP A 201 -6.93 5.36 -18.11
N ARG A 202 -6.20 6.02 -17.20
CA ARG A 202 -4.91 5.52 -16.70
C ARG A 202 -5.04 4.18 -15.95
N LEU A 203 -6.12 3.99 -15.19
CA LEU A 203 -6.43 2.71 -14.55
C LEU A 203 -6.72 1.61 -15.58
N ALA A 204 -7.49 1.92 -16.63
CA ALA A 204 -7.79 0.97 -17.69
C ALA A 204 -6.53 0.55 -18.46
N GLU A 205 -5.64 1.50 -18.76
CA GLU A 205 -4.33 1.25 -19.37
C GLU A 205 -3.45 0.36 -18.48
N ALA A 206 -3.37 0.67 -17.17
CA ALA A 206 -2.62 -0.13 -16.20
C ALA A 206 -3.16 -1.58 -16.15
N LEU A 207 -4.49 -1.74 -16.09
CA LEU A 207 -5.12 -3.05 -16.04
C LEU A 207 -4.85 -3.86 -17.30
N ALA A 208 -4.91 -3.23 -18.48
CA ALA A 208 -4.56 -3.87 -19.74
C ALA A 208 -3.09 -4.31 -19.76
N GLN A 209 -2.17 -3.46 -19.28
CA GLN A 209 -0.75 -3.78 -19.17
C GLN A 209 -0.49 -4.98 -18.24
N VAL A 210 -1.06 -4.99 -17.04
CA VAL A 210 -0.87 -6.07 -16.06
C VAL A 210 -1.51 -7.39 -16.52
N ARG A 211 -2.59 -7.34 -17.31
CA ARG A 211 -3.16 -8.55 -17.94
C ARG A 211 -2.32 -9.08 -19.10
N ALA A 212 -1.50 -8.24 -19.73
CA ALA A 212 -0.65 -8.62 -20.86
C ALA A 212 0.72 -9.18 -20.42
N ARG A 213 0.96 -9.33 -19.12
CA ARG A 213 2.17 -9.96 -18.56
C ARG A 213 2.32 -11.39 -19.10
N PRO A 214 3.54 -11.81 -19.47
CA PRO A 214 3.81 -13.16 -19.95
C PRO A 214 3.67 -14.24 -18.87
#